data_AF-A0A518I7M3-F1
#
_entry.id   AF-A0A518I7M3-F1
#
_cell.length_a   1.000
_cell.length_b   1.000
_cell.length_c   1.000
_cell.angle_alpha   90.00
_cell.angle_beta   90.00
_cell.angle_gamma   90.00
#
_symmetry.space_group_name_H-M   'P 1'
#
loop_
_entity.id
_entity.type
_entity.pdbx_description
1 polymer ?
#
loop_
_entity_poly.entity_id
_entity_poly.type
_entity_poly.pdbx_seq_one_letter_code
_entity_poly.pdbx_strand_id
1 'polypeptide(L)'
;MVTRPLSQKFLITALVLLGLYLVILGAQRVYEHYQVKQISLEFVQALETGNEKQIRGLLTPEKADLAKKLKQDSQDSSAPLDYRILDVKLTGKTAQVSIQIQKNGYAIKPDIHLVKSKTGVWKIDAVTQAQVDPLWYDQEDQRYREKLIKENVPPEEVQGRVLAKELARSLNTTVEESSPDKVDP
;
A
#
# COMPACT_ATOMS: atom_id res chain seq x y z
N MET A 1 -25.08 -24.04 -57.22
CA MET A 1 -25.08 -23.56 -55.82
C MET A 1 -24.25 -24.54 -55.00
N VAL A 2 -23.06 -24.15 -54.55
CA VAL A 2 -22.17 -25.03 -53.78
C VAL A 2 -22.63 -25.03 -52.32
N THR A 3 -23.26 -26.11 -51.90
CA THR A 3 -23.63 -26.37 -50.50
C THR A 3 -22.36 -26.60 -49.71
N ARG A 4 -21.87 -25.55 -49.03
CA ARG A 4 -20.72 -25.68 -48.11
C ARG A 4 -21.06 -26.69 -47.02
N PRO A 5 -20.19 -27.66 -46.73
CA PRO A 5 -20.48 -28.72 -45.77
C PRO A 5 -20.72 -28.13 -44.39
N LEU A 6 -21.69 -28.68 -43.65
CA LEU A 6 -22.07 -28.22 -42.29
C LEU A 6 -20.85 -27.99 -41.38
N SER A 7 -19.82 -28.84 -41.50
CA SER A 7 -18.58 -28.77 -40.70
C SER A 7 -17.83 -27.44 -40.86
N GLN A 8 -17.87 -26.82 -42.04
CA GLN A 8 -17.16 -25.57 -42.30
C GLN A 8 -17.85 -24.39 -41.60
N LYS A 9 -19.19 -24.42 -41.47
CA LYS A 9 -19.95 -23.41 -40.72
C LYS A 9 -19.67 -23.52 -39.21
N PHE A 10 -19.60 -24.74 -38.68
CA PHE A 10 -19.25 -25.00 -37.27
C PHE A 10 -17.83 -24.55 -36.92
N LEU A 11 -16.87 -24.75 -37.84
CA LEU A 11 -15.48 -24.36 -37.63
C LEU A 11 -15.32 -22.82 -37.58
N ILE A 12 -16.05 -22.11 -38.45
CA ILE A 12 -16.08 -20.63 -38.46
C ILE A 12 -16.75 -20.09 -37.19
N THR A 13 -17.89 -20.64 -36.76
CA THR A 13 -18.52 -20.19 -35.50
C THR A 13 -17.66 -20.49 -34.28
N ALA A 14 -16.99 -21.64 -34.23
CA ALA A 14 -16.05 -21.96 -33.15
C ALA A 14 -14.88 -20.96 -33.11
N LEU A 15 -14.31 -20.58 -34.27
CA LEU A 15 -13.26 -19.56 -34.37
C LEU A 15 -13.73 -18.18 -33.92
N VAL A 16 -14.94 -17.77 -34.30
CA VAL A 16 -15.51 -16.49 -33.88
C VAL A 16 -15.73 -16.46 -32.37
N LEU A 17 -16.28 -17.54 -31.80
CA LEU A 17 -16.48 -17.66 -30.35
C LEU A 17 -15.14 -17.65 -29.60
N LEU A 18 -14.13 -18.36 -30.10
CA LEU A 18 -12.79 -18.37 -29.52
C LEU A 18 -12.14 -16.98 -29.58
N GLY A 19 -12.26 -16.28 -30.71
CA GLY A 19 -11.78 -14.92 -30.88
C GLY A 19 -12.46 -13.94 -29.91
N LEU A 20 -13.79 -14.02 -29.80
CA LEU A 20 -14.56 -13.22 -28.85
C LEU A 20 -14.13 -13.49 -27.40
N TYR A 21 -13.93 -14.77 -27.05
CA TYR A 21 -13.47 -15.18 -25.73
C TYR A 21 -12.10 -14.57 -25.37
N LEU A 22 -11.15 -14.59 -26.31
CA LEU A 22 -9.84 -13.97 -26.12
C LEU A 22 -9.93 -12.45 -25.95
N VAL A 23 -10.80 -11.77 -26.71
CA VAL A 23 -11.04 -10.34 -26.56
C VAL A 23 -11.62 -10.01 -25.18
N ILE A 24 -12.57 -10.81 -24.70
CA ILE A 24 -13.18 -10.65 -23.37
C ILE A 24 -12.12 -10.84 -22.27
N LEU A 25 -11.28 -11.88 -22.37
CA LEU A 25 -10.18 -12.10 -21.42
C LEU A 25 -9.18 -10.94 -21.40
N GLY A 26 -8.80 -10.44 -22.59
CA GLY A 26 -7.92 -9.29 -22.72
C GLY A 26 -8.52 -8.04 -22.06
N ALA A 27 -9.78 -7.75 -22.36
CA ALA A 27 -10.51 -6.61 -21.80
C ALA A 27 -10.64 -6.71 -20.28
N GLN A 28 -10.95 -7.90 -19.74
CA GLN A 28 -11.01 -8.12 -18.30
C GLN A 28 -9.68 -7.84 -17.61
N ARG A 29 -8.56 -8.31 -18.18
CA ARG A 29 -7.23 -8.09 -17.59
C ARG A 29 -6.83 -6.61 -17.59
N VAL A 30 -7.14 -5.87 -18.66
CA VAL A 30 -6.90 -4.43 -18.74
C VAL A 30 -7.77 -3.68 -17.73
N TYR A 31 -9.04 -4.08 -17.60
CA TYR A 31 -9.97 -3.49 -16.64
C TYR A 31 -9.51 -3.69 -15.19
N GLU A 32 -9.08 -4.89 -14.83
CA GLU A 32 -8.55 -5.19 -13.49
C GLU A 32 -7.30 -4.37 -13.18
N HIS A 33 -6.40 -4.24 -14.15
CA HIS A 33 -5.20 -3.42 -14.01
C HIS A 33 -5.55 -1.95 -13.76
N TYR A 34 -6.56 -1.41 -14.45
CA TYR A 34 -7.04 -0.05 -14.24
C TYR A 34 -7.67 0.12 -12.85
N GLN A 35 -8.52 -0.82 -12.41
CA GLN A 35 -9.15 -0.78 -11.09
C GLN A 35 -8.12 -0.79 -9.95
N VAL A 36 -7.15 -1.69 -10.01
CA VAL A 36 -6.09 -1.81 -9.00
C VAL A 36 -5.30 -0.51 -8.89
N LYS A 37 -4.95 0.08 -10.04
CA LYS A 37 -4.29 1.38 -10.12
C LYS A 37 -5.14 2.48 -9.48
N GLN A 38 -6.43 2.54 -9.81
CA GLN A 38 -7.33 3.56 -9.30
C GLN A 38 -7.50 3.47 -7.78
N ILE A 39 -7.74 2.28 -7.23
CA ILE A 39 -7.91 2.07 -5.78
C ILE A 39 -6.66 2.47 -5.01
N SER A 40 -5.48 2.20 -5.57
CA SER A 40 -4.21 2.56 -4.95
C SER A 40 -4.01 4.08 -4.93
N LEU A 41 -4.42 4.80 -5.98
CA LEU A 41 -4.38 6.27 -6.03
C LEU A 41 -5.41 6.88 -5.06
N GLU A 42 -6.64 6.36 -5.07
CA GLU A 42 -7.69 6.79 -4.14
C GLU A 42 -7.27 6.60 -2.68
N PHE A 43 -6.52 5.54 -2.38
CA PHE A 43 -5.97 5.33 -1.05
C PHE A 43 -4.92 6.38 -0.68
N VAL A 44 -3.96 6.69 -1.57
CA VAL A 44 -2.97 7.74 -1.32
C VAL A 44 -3.63 9.11 -1.16
N GLN A 45 -4.65 9.41 -1.95
CA GLN A 45 -5.44 10.65 -1.82
C GLN A 45 -6.27 10.69 -0.52
N ALA A 46 -6.83 9.55 -0.10
CA ALA A 46 -7.53 9.44 1.17
C ALA A 46 -6.57 9.62 2.37
N LEU A 47 -5.31 9.17 2.22
CA LEU A 47 -4.22 9.46 3.17
C LEU A 47 -3.84 10.94 3.17
N GLU A 48 -3.83 11.62 2.02
CA GLU A 48 -3.55 13.06 1.97
C GLU A 48 -4.63 13.89 2.69
N THR A 49 -5.89 13.53 2.48
CA THR A 49 -7.05 14.27 3.01
C THR A 49 -7.44 13.86 4.43
N GLY A 50 -6.83 12.81 4.99
CA GLY A 50 -7.19 12.26 6.30
C GLY A 50 -8.64 11.76 6.38
N ASN A 51 -9.24 11.37 5.26
CA ASN A 51 -10.63 10.95 5.21
C ASN A 51 -10.80 9.49 5.67
N GLU A 52 -10.97 9.31 6.99
CA GLU A 52 -11.12 8.02 7.65
C GLU A 52 -12.18 7.11 7.02
N LYS A 53 -13.32 7.67 6.59
CA LYS A 53 -14.40 6.90 5.97
C LYS A 53 -13.98 6.30 4.63
N GLN A 54 -13.23 7.07 3.83
CA GLN A 54 -12.70 6.60 2.56
C GLN A 54 -11.60 5.56 2.77
N ILE A 55 -10.64 5.82 3.67
CA ILE A 55 -9.57 4.87 4.02
C ILE A 55 -10.16 3.53 4.47
N ARG A 56 -11.15 3.55 5.37
CA ARG A 56 -11.83 2.34 5.87
C ARG A 56 -12.59 1.59 4.76
N GLY A 57 -13.15 2.31 3.79
CA GLY A 57 -13.87 1.71 2.66
C GLY A 57 -12.95 0.92 1.72
N LEU A 58 -11.72 1.40 1.54
CA LEU A 58 -10.71 0.82 0.66
C LEU A 58 -9.96 -0.36 1.29
N LEU A 59 -9.90 -0.41 2.63
CA LEU A 59 -9.25 -1.50 3.37
C LEU A 59 -10.12 -2.76 3.47
N THR A 60 -9.47 -3.89 3.69
CA THR A 60 -10.12 -5.13 4.14
C THR A 60 -10.76 -4.92 5.52
N PRO A 61 -11.89 -5.58 5.83
CA PRO A 61 -12.60 -5.39 7.10
C PRO A 61 -11.73 -5.74 8.31
N GLU A 62 -10.81 -6.70 8.17
CA GLU A 62 -9.85 -7.10 9.20
C GLU A 62 -8.83 -6.00 9.54
N LYS A 63 -8.63 -5.03 8.62
CA LYS A 63 -7.69 -3.92 8.76
C LYS A 63 -8.39 -2.59 8.99
N ALA A 64 -9.70 -2.59 9.26
CA ALA A 64 -10.48 -1.37 9.46
C ALA A 64 -9.94 -0.48 10.60
N ASP A 65 -9.30 -1.08 11.62
CA ASP A 65 -8.70 -0.35 12.73
C ASP A 65 -7.41 0.41 12.35
N LEU A 66 -6.72 -0.01 11.27
CA LEU A 66 -5.57 0.73 10.74
C LEU A 66 -5.98 2.09 10.18
N ALA A 67 -7.22 2.25 9.71
CA ALA A 67 -7.72 3.53 9.21
C ALA A 67 -7.65 4.66 10.26
N LYS A 68 -7.87 4.33 11.54
CA LYS A 68 -7.78 5.29 12.64
C LYS A 68 -6.35 5.75 12.90
N LYS A 69 -5.38 4.82 12.84
CA LYS A 69 -3.95 5.14 12.97
C LYS A 69 -3.48 6.02 11.80
N LEU A 70 -3.82 5.63 10.58
CA LEU A 70 -3.44 6.36 9.37
C LEU A 70 -4.00 7.78 9.33
N LYS A 71 -5.23 8.00 9.81
CA LYS A 71 -5.82 9.35 9.91
C LYS A 71 -4.99 10.29 10.79
N GLN A 72 -4.49 9.78 11.93
CA GLN A 72 -3.77 10.58 12.90
C GLN A 72 -2.45 11.10 12.29
N ASP A 73 -1.74 10.25 11.54
CA ASP A 73 -0.49 10.61 10.86
C ASP A 73 -0.71 11.60 9.69
N SER A 74 -1.89 11.57 9.08
CA SER A 74 -2.27 12.45 7.96
C SER A 74 -2.58 13.89 8.37
N GLN A 75 -3.13 14.11 9.57
CA GLN A 75 -3.55 15.45 10.02
C GLN A 75 -2.39 16.40 10.32
N ASP A 76 -1.19 15.86 10.57
CA ASP A 76 0.00 16.64 10.92
C ASP A 76 0.70 17.30 9.71
N SER A 77 0.11 17.25 8.51
CA SER A 77 0.80 17.70 7.31
C SER A 77 -0.12 18.30 6.25
N SER A 78 0.02 19.60 5.99
CA SER A 78 -0.74 20.33 4.96
C SER A 78 -0.01 20.41 3.60
N ALA A 79 1.14 19.76 3.45
CA ALA A 79 1.91 19.81 2.21
C ALA A 79 1.34 18.81 1.19
N PRO A 80 1.11 19.22 -0.07
CA PRO A 80 0.61 18.31 -1.10
C PRO A 80 1.60 17.15 -1.30
N LEU A 81 1.06 15.93 -1.42
CA LEU A 81 1.85 14.74 -1.70
C LEU A 81 2.04 14.63 -3.21
N ASP A 82 3.29 14.65 -3.68
CA ASP A 82 3.56 14.25 -5.07
C ASP A 82 3.70 12.73 -5.10
N TYR A 83 2.92 12.04 -5.93
CA TYR A 83 2.94 10.58 -5.98
C TYR A 83 2.88 10.04 -7.40
N ARG A 84 3.63 8.97 -7.64
CA ARG A 84 3.70 8.28 -8.93
C ARG A 84 3.65 6.77 -8.74
N ILE A 85 2.85 6.10 -9.55
CA ILE A 85 2.90 4.64 -9.63
C ILE A 85 4.11 4.23 -10.45
N LEU A 86 4.94 3.37 -9.86
CA LEU A 86 6.13 2.81 -10.48
C LEU A 86 5.80 1.53 -11.23
N ASP A 87 5.12 0.60 -10.56
CA ASP A 87 4.83 -0.73 -11.08
C ASP A 87 3.52 -1.29 -10.53
N VAL A 88 2.87 -2.15 -11.32
CA VAL A 88 1.63 -2.85 -10.95
C VAL A 88 1.77 -4.31 -11.37
N LYS A 89 1.86 -5.20 -10.38
CA LYS A 89 1.93 -6.65 -10.58
C LYS A 89 0.59 -7.27 -10.20
N LEU A 90 -0.06 -7.92 -11.16
CA LEU A 90 -1.36 -8.56 -10.96
C LEU A 90 -1.22 -10.08 -11.04
N THR A 91 -1.60 -10.77 -9.96
CA THR A 91 -1.49 -12.22 -9.81
C THR A 91 -2.87 -12.80 -9.45
N GLY A 92 -3.74 -12.91 -10.45
CA GLY A 92 -5.07 -13.50 -10.29
C GLY A 92 -5.96 -12.74 -9.32
N LYS A 93 -5.95 -13.14 -8.04
CA LYS A 93 -6.75 -12.51 -6.97
C LYS A 93 -5.95 -11.56 -6.07
N THR A 94 -4.65 -11.43 -6.29
CA THR A 94 -3.81 -10.48 -5.57
C THR A 94 -3.16 -9.51 -6.54
N ALA A 95 -2.86 -8.32 -6.06
CA ALA A 95 -2.08 -7.34 -6.81
C ALA A 95 -1.13 -6.60 -5.88
N GLN A 96 0.02 -6.20 -6.42
CA GLN A 96 1.01 -5.39 -5.75
C GLN A 96 1.21 -4.12 -6.57
N VAL A 97 1.09 -2.97 -5.92
CA VAL A 97 1.28 -1.67 -6.54
C VAL A 97 2.40 -0.94 -5.83
N SER A 98 3.50 -0.72 -6.55
CA SER A 98 4.62 0.04 -6.05
C SER A 98 4.38 1.51 -6.36
N ILE A 99 4.31 2.33 -5.32
CA ILE A 99 4.12 3.78 -5.42
C ILE A 99 5.38 4.47 -4.94
N GLN A 100 5.76 5.56 -5.59
CA GLN A 100 6.70 6.52 -5.07
C GLN A 100 5.93 7.73 -4.57
N ILE A 101 6.07 8.05 -3.29
CA ILE A 101 5.48 9.22 -2.66
C ILE A 101 6.62 10.17 -2.30
N GLN A 102 6.61 11.36 -2.87
CA GLN A 102 7.54 12.44 -2.57
C GLN A 102 6.88 13.47 -1.65
N LYS A 103 7.59 13.81 -0.58
CA LYS A 103 7.14 14.78 0.41
C LYS A 103 8.35 15.50 0.99
N ASN A 104 8.30 16.83 1.08
CA ASN A 104 9.35 17.64 1.71
C ASN A 104 10.79 17.32 1.26
N GLY A 105 10.98 16.98 -0.03
CA GLY A 105 12.29 16.68 -0.61
C GLY A 105 12.78 15.23 -0.47
N TYR A 106 12.03 14.35 0.20
CA TYR A 106 12.35 12.92 0.30
C TYR A 106 11.36 12.06 -0.50
N ALA A 107 11.77 10.85 -0.86
CA ALA A 107 10.94 9.86 -1.54
C ALA A 107 10.77 8.59 -0.68
N ILE A 108 9.53 8.16 -0.49
CA ILE A 108 9.18 6.88 0.11
C ILE A 108 8.62 5.98 -0.99
N LYS A 109 9.02 4.70 -1.00
CA LYS A 109 8.51 3.71 -1.96
C LYS A 109 7.70 2.61 -1.26
N PRO A 110 6.44 2.87 -0.90
CA PRO A 110 5.57 1.82 -0.37
C PRO A 110 5.06 0.89 -1.48
N ASP A 111 4.96 -0.37 -1.14
CA ASP A 111 4.26 -1.40 -1.88
C ASP A 111 2.88 -1.62 -1.24
N ILE A 112 1.83 -1.40 -2.01
CA ILE A 112 0.44 -1.64 -1.61
C ILE A 112 0.02 -3.01 -2.12
N HIS A 113 -0.40 -3.88 -1.21
CA HIS A 113 -0.93 -5.21 -1.52
C HIS A 113 -2.45 -5.16 -1.51
N LEU A 114 -3.05 -5.53 -2.64
CA LEU A 114 -4.49 -5.60 -2.84
C LEU A 114 -4.93 -7.05 -3.00
N VAL A 115 -6.11 -7.36 -2.48
CA VAL A 115 -6.78 -8.65 -2.62
C VAL A 115 -8.17 -8.45 -3.19
N LYS A 116 -8.53 -9.29 -4.16
CA LYS A 116 -9.86 -9.33 -4.75
C LYS A 116 -10.80 -10.10 -3.82
N SER A 117 -11.84 -9.42 -3.34
CA SER A 117 -12.87 -10.03 -2.50
C SER A 117 -13.66 -11.09 -3.27
N LYS A 118 -14.43 -11.92 -2.54
CA LYS A 118 -15.37 -12.87 -3.14
C LYS A 118 -16.45 -12.19 -4.00
N THR A 119 -16.77 -10.92 -3.71
CA THR A 119 -17.71 -10.10 -4.49
C THR A 119 -17.07 -9.46 -5.72
N GLY A 120 -15.78 -9.71 -5.97
CA GLY A 120 -15.04 -9.19 -7.12
C GLY A 120 -14.47 -7.79 -6.93
N VAL A 121 -14.60 -7.21 -5.73
CA VAL A 121 -14.10 -5.87 -5.40
C VAL A 121 -12.69 -5.96 -4.86
N TRP A 122 -11.77 -5.18 -5.41
CA TRP A 122 -10.41 -5.07 -4.90
C TRP A 122 -10.36 -4.25 -3.62
N LYS A 123 -9.59 -4.73 -2.65
CA LYS A 123 -9.38 -4.06 -1.35
C LYS A 123 -7.92 -4.12 -0.96
N ILE A 124 -7.47 -3.12 -0.22
CA ILE A 124 -6.11 -3.06 0.30
C ILE A 124 -6.03 -3.94 1.53
N ASP A 125 -5.09 -4.87 1.51
CA ASP A 125 -4.84 -5.83 2.58
C ASP A 125 -3.64 -5.42 3.44
N ALA A 126 -2.57 -4.97 2.80
CA ALA A 126 -1.36 -4.55 3.48
C ALA A 126 -0.65 -3.42 2.73
N VAL A 127 0.13 -2.63 3.47
CA VAL A 127 1.08 -1.67 2.92
C VAL A 127 2.43 -2.01 3.54
N THR A 128 3.41 -2.32 2.71
CA THR A 128 4.78 -2.63 3.13
C THR A 128 5.71 -1.56 2.60
N GLN A 129 6.57 -1.02 3.45
CA GLN A 129 7.52 0.03 3.06
C GLN A 129 8.79 -0.63 2.51
N ALA A 130 9.00 -0.57 1.19
CA ALA A 130 10.10 -1.28 0.53
C ALA A 130 11.42 -0.49 0.56
N GLN A 131 11.36 0.84 0.49
CA GLN A 131 12.56 1.68 0.52
C GLN A 131 12.24 3.12 0.94
N VAL A 132 13.11 3.71 1.75
CA VAL A 132 12.99 5.09 2.21
C VAL A 132 14.31 5.82 1.98
N ASP A 133 14.22 7.09 1.59
CA ASP A 133 15.37 7.99 1.54
C ASP A 133 16.04 8.12 2.92
N PRO A 134 17.38 8.08 3.03
CA PRO A 134 18.11 8.34 4.27
C PRO A 134 17.66 9.59 5.03
N LEU A 135 17.34 10.67 4.30
CA LEU A 135 16.88 11.93 4.89
C LEU A 135 15.58 11.80 5.69
N TRP A 136 14.75 10.82 5.36
CA TRP A 136 13.54 10.54 6.11
C TRP A 136 13.85 9.94 7.48
N TYR A 137 14.85 9.06 7.57
CA TYR A 137 15.25 8.47 8.86
C TYR A 137 15.79 9.53 9.81
N ASP A 138 16.60 10.47 9.31
CA ASP A 138 17.11 11.58 10.11
C ASP A 138 15.97 12.42 10.73
N GLN A 139 14.93 12.71 9.95
CA GLN A 139 13.76 13.45 10.43
C GLN A 139 12.90 12.62 11.39
N GLU A 140 12.72 11.32 11.13
CA GLU A 140 11.97 10.44 12.02
C GLU A 140 12.66 10.33 13.39
N ASP A 141 13.98 10.22 13.39
CA ASP A 141 14.78 10.13 14.61
C ASP A 141 14.82 11.46 15.35
N GLN A 142 14.85 12.58 14.63
CA GLN A 142 14.68 13.91 15.25
C GLN A 142 13.31 14.08 15.90
N ARG A 143 12.22 13.67 15.23
CA ARG A 143 10.87 13.68 15.81
C ARG A 143 10.75 12.76 17.02
N TYR A 144 11.38 11.59 16.97
CA TYR A 144 11.41 10.65 18.09
C TYR A 144 12.16 11.23 19.28
N ARG A 145 13.32 11.87 19.06
CA ARG A 145 14.04 12.61 20.10
C ARG A 145 13.18 13.72 20.70
N GLU A 146 12.53 14.53 19.89
CA GLU A 146 11.63 15.60 20.35
C GLU A 146 10.47 15.06 21.19
N LYS A 147 9.91 13.89 20.82
CA LYS A 147 8.86 13.21 21.58
C LYS A 147 9.39 12.74 22.94
N LEU A 148 10.54 12.07 22.98
CA LEU A 148 11.15 11.60 24.23
C LEU A 148 11.54 12.77 25.16
N ILE A 149 12.02 13.88 24.59
CA ILE A 149 12.30 15.11 25.34
C ILE A 149 11.01 15.69 25.94
N LYS A 150 9.90 15.71 25.18
CA LYS A 150 8.58 16.13 25.69
C LYS A 150 8.05 15.21 26.79
N GLU A 151 8.42 13.94 26.76
CA GLU A 151 8.10 12.93 27.78
C GLU A 151 9.05 12.99 29.01
N ASN A 152 9.93 14.00 29.10
CA ASN A 152 10.93 14.18 30.17
C ASN A 152 11.90 12.99 30.32
N VAL A 153 12.16 12.25 29.26
CA VAL A 153 13.15 11.16 29.28
C VAL A 153 14.56 11.76 29.42
N PRO A 154 15.42 11.24 30.31
CA PRO A 154 16.79 11.72 30.48
C PRO A 154 17.58 11.67 29.16
N PRO A 155 18.44 12.66 28.84
CA PRO A 155 19.16 12.74 27.56
C PRO A 155 19.98 11.49 27.20
N GLU A 156 20.53 10.81 28.21
CA GLU A 156 21.32 9.58 28.04
C GLU A 156 20.44 8.41 27.58
N GLU A 157 19.23 8.28 28.13
CA GLU A 157 18.26 7.27 27.69
C GLU A 157 17.70 7.58 26.29
N VAL A 158 17.55 8.86 25.94
CA VAL A 158 17.11 9.27 24.60
C VAL A 158 18.11 8.81 23.53
N GLN A 159 19.40 9.02 23.76
CA GLN A 159 20.44 8.58 22.82
C GLN A 159 20.48 7.05 22.71
N GLY A 160 20.38 6.32 23.82
CA GLY A 160 20.33 4.86 23.83
C GLY A 160 19.15 4.30 23.04
N ARG A 161 17.95 4.88 23.18
CA ARG A 161 16.74 4.45 22.46
C ARG A 161 16.81 4.75 20.96
N VAL A 162 17.38 5.88 20.57
CA VAL A 162 17.58 6.20 19.15
C VAL A 162 18.59 5.25 18.51
N LEU A 163 19.72 4.99 19.18
CA LEU A 163 20.73 4.05 18.70
C LEU A 163 20.17 2.61 18.59
N ALA A 164 19.34 2.18 19.54
CA ALA A 164 18.66 0.89 19.47
C ALA A 164 17.73 0.80 18.26
N LYS A 165 17.00 1.89 17.94
CA LYS A 165 16.12 1.98 16.77
C LYS A 165 16.93 1.94 15.47
N GLU A 166 18.04 2.66 15.37
CA GLU A 166 18.97 2.63 14.23
C GLU A 166 19.57 1.22 14.02
N LEU A 167 20.02 0.57 15.10
CA LEU A 167 20.55 -0.79 15.07
C LEU A 167 19.50 -1.80 14.59
N ALA A 168 18.27 -1.73 15.12
CA ALA A 168 17.21 -2.64 14.72
C ALA A 168 16.86 -2.50 13.23
N ARG A 169 16.79 -1.26 12.72
CA ARG A 169 16.65 -0.99 11.29
C ARG A 169 17.79 -1.61 10.48
N SER A 170 19.05 -1.47 10.92
CA SER A 170 20.20 -2.05 10.22
C SER A 170 20.17 -3.58 10.15
N LEU A 171 19.53 -4.22 11.13
CA LEU A 171 19.41 -5.67 11.27
C LEU A 171 18.11 -6.23 10.66
N ASN A 172 17.26 -5.40 10.03
CA ASN A 172 15.89 -5.76 9.60
C ASN A 172 15.04 -6.37 10.74
N THR A 173 15.22 -5.87 11.95
CA THR A 173 14.46 -6.28 13.14
C THR A 173 13.67 -5.09 13.69
N THR A 174 12.63 -5.37 14.47
CA THR A 174 11.81 -4.33 15.11
C THR A 174 12.14 -4.30 16.60
N VAL A 175 12.40 -3.11 17.17
CA VAL A 175 12.47 -2.96 18.64
C VAL A 175 11.04 -2.98 19.16
N GLU A 176 10.68 -3.98 19.97
CA GLU A 176 9.48 -3.87 20.81
C GLU A 176 9.76 -2.84 21.90
N GLU A 177 8.97 -1.77 21.96
CA GLU A 177 8.99 -0.82 23.07
C GLU A 177 8.52 -1.56 24.33
N SER A 178 9.45 -2.17 25.07
CA SER A 178 9.20 -2.59 26.44
C SER A 178 8.93 -1.34 27.27
N SER A 179 7.66 -1.11 27.59
CA SER A 179 7.24 -0.09 28.56
C SER A 179 8.04 -0.28 29.86
N PRO A 180 8.62 0.77 30.45
CA PRO A 180 9.29 0.67 31.73
C PRO A 180 8.22 0.67 32.81
N ASP A 181 7.53 -0.45 33.00
CA ASP A 181 6.69 -0.68 34.18
C ASP A 181 6.59 -2.18 34.44
N LYS A 182 7.66 -2.71 35.03
CA LYS A 182 7.64 -3.73 36.08
C LYS A 182 9.08 -4.07 36.46
N VAL A 183 9.62 -3.27 37.38
CA VAL A 183 10.53 -3.82 38.38
C VAL A 183 9.66 -4.13 39.60
N ASP A 184 9.56 -5.42 39.93
CA ASP A 184 9.35 -5.92 41.29
C ASP A 184 9.68 -7.42 41.30
N PRO A 185 10.32 -7.98 42.34
CA PRO A 185 10.63 -7.40 43.66
C PRO A 185 12.13 -7.10 43.91
#